data_AF-A0A3B9IU02-F1
#
_entry.id   AF-A0A3B9IU02-F1
#
_cell.length_a   1.000
_cell.length_b   1.000
_cell.length_c   1.000
_cell.angle_alpha   90.00
_cell.angle_beta   90.00
_cell.angle_gamma   90.00
#
_symmetry.space_group_name_H-M   'P 1'
#
loop_
_entity.id
_entity.type
_entity.pdbx_description
1 polymer ?
#
loop_
_entity_poly.entity_id
_entity_poly.type
_entity_poly.pdbx_seq_one_letter_code
_entity_poly.pdbx_strand_id
1 'polypeptide(L)'
;VLVLHLAYAFVPIGFLAVALSVLLPGSLTPQAALHAWSAGAVGLMTLAVMSRAALGHGGLPLTAGPAACTAYACLTVAALARIAAGSSLAGDLAMPLTDLAAGCWIAGFLMFVIGYRRVLTGRGAKD
;
A
#
# COMPACT_ATOMS: atom_id res chain seq x y z
N VAL A 1 -2.13 -14.13 -4.61
CA VAL A 1 -2.37 -13.37 -5.87
C VAL A 1 -3.37 -12.22 -5.72
N LEU A 2 -4.37 -12.30 -4.83
CA LEU A 2 -5.39 -11.26 -4.65
C LEU A 2 -4.79 -9.85 -4.44
N VAL A 3 -3.79 -9.70 -3.57
CA VAL A 3 -3.14 -8.40 -3.32
C VAL A 3 -2.52 -7.77 -4.57
N LEU A 4 -2.00 -8.59 -5.52
CA LEU A 4 -1.43 -8.08 -6.76
C LEU A 4 -2.53 -7.50 -7.67
N HIS A 5 -3.70 -8.14 -7.69
CA HIS A 5 -4.86 -7.62 -8.43
C HIS A 5 -5.42 -6.37 -7.77
N LEU A 6 -5.44 -6.32 -6.44
CA LEU A 6 -5.82 -5.12 -5.69
C LEU A 6 -4.89 -3.95 -6.01
N ALA A 7 -3.56 -4.16 -5.96
CA ALA A 7 -2.58 -3.15 -6.35
C ALA A 7 -2.73 -2.74 -7.82
N TYR A 8 -2.93 -3.71 -8.72
CA TYR A 8 -3.14 -3.42 -10.14
C TYR A 8 -4.41 -2.60 -10.41
N ALA A 9 -5.50 -2.83 -9.65
CA ALA A 9 -6.73 -2.05 -9.76
C ALA A 9 -6.53 -0.56 -9.47
N PHE A 10 -5.49 -0.19 -8.70
CA PHE A 10 -5.15 1.22 -8.50
C PHE A 10 -4.64 1.92 -9.76
N VAL A 11 -4.21 1.19 -10.80
CA VAL A 11 -3.80 1.77 -12.09
C VAL A 11 -4.98 2.48 -12.78
N PRO A 12 -6.08 1.80 -13.13
CA PRO A 12 -7.26 2.47 -13.68
C PRO A 12 -7.89 3.46 -12.68
N ILE A 13 -7.89 3.16 -11.37
CA ILE A 13 -8.40 4.10 -10.36
C ILE A 13 -7.62 5.42 -10.37
N GLY A 14 -6.29 5.39 -10.57
CA GLY A 14 -5.51 6.62 -10.66
C GLY A 14 -5.87 7.48 -11.88
N PHE A 15 -6.12 6.86 -13.04
CA PHE A 15 -6.63 7.58 -14.20
C PHE A 15 -8.00 8.21 -13.92
N LEU A 16 -8.91 7.46 -13.30
CA LEU A 16 -10.22 7.97 -12.91
C LEU A 16 -10.12 9.10 -11.87
N ALA A 17 -9.21 8.99 -10.90
CA ALA A 17 -8.99 10.00 -9.87
C ALA A 17 -8.42 11.30 -10.47
N VAL A 18 -7.48 11.19 -11.40
CA VAL A 18 -6.96 12.36 -12.13
C VAL A 18 -8.06 12.99 -12.99
N ALA A 19 -8.83 12.19 -13.72
CA ALA A 19 -9.97 12.68 -14.50
C ALA A 19 -10.98 13.40 -13.61
N LEU A 20 -11.31 12.85 -12.44
CA LEU A 20 -12.19 13.47 -11.45
C LEU A 20 -11.62 14.81 -10.96
N SER A 21 -10.32 14.89 -10.66
CA SER A 21 -9.68 16.13 -10.19
C SER A 21 -9.69 17.27 -11.22
N VAL A 22 -9.76 16.93 -12.51
CA VAL A 22 -9.77 17.90 -13.62
C VAL A 22 -11.21 18.25 -14.05
N LEU A 23 -12.06 17.24 -14.23
CA LEU A 23 -13.42 17.42 -14.75
C LEU A 23 -14.38 17.95 -13.68
N LEU A 24 -14.09 17.72 -12.40
CA LEU A 24 -14.90 18.22 -11.29
C LEU A 24 -14.00 18.92 -10.26
N PRO A 25 -13.53 20.16 -10.56
CA PRO A 25 -12.61 20.88 -9.70
C PRO A 25 -13.15 21.04 -8.28
N GLY A 26 -12.27 20.82 -7.30
CA GLY A 26 -12.62 20.86 -5.88
C GLY A 26 -13.06 19.52 -5.30
N SER A 27 -13.47 18.53 -6.11
CA SER A 27 -13.89 17.21 -5.61
C SER A 27 -12.75 16.36 -5.05
N LEU A 28 -11.60 16.37 -5.73
CA LEU A 28 -10.39 15.67 -5.33
C LEU A 28 -9.18 16.50 -5.73
N THR A 29 -8.23 16.70 -4.82
CA THR A 29 -7.00 17.41 -5.14
C THR A 29 -6.14 16.59 -6.14
N PRO A 30 -5.46 17.24 -7.11
CA PRO A 30 -4.55 16.55 -8.03
C PRO A 30 -3.47 15.75 -7.29
N GLN A 31 -2.96 16.29 -6.17
CA GLN A 31 -1.96 15.61 -5.35
C GLN A 31 -2.50 14.32 -4.72
N ALA A 32 -3.75 14.28 -4.26
CA ALA A 32 -4.36 13.06 -3.74
C ALA A 32 -4.60 12.02 -4.83
N ALA A 33 -5.00 12.44 -6.03
CA ALA A 33 -5.16 11.54 -7.18
C ALA A 33 -3.86 10.77 -7.50
N LEU A 34 -2.70 11.43 -7.44
CA LEU A 34 -1.39 10.80 -7.66
C LEU A 34 -1.09 9.65 -6.67
N HIS A 35 -1.67 9.67 -5.46
CA HIS A 35 -1.46 8.63 -4.47
C HIS A 35 -2.17 7.31 -4.79
N ALA A 36 -3.16 7.33 -5.70
CA ALA A 36 -3.69 6.09 -6.26
C ALA A 36 -2.58 5.32 -6.98
N TRP A 37 -1.79 5.99 -7.84
CA TRP A 37 -0.65 5.33 -8.48
C TRP A 37 0.53 5.09 -7.54
N SER A 38 0.94 6.10 -6.77
CA SER A 38 2.18 5.98 -5.99
C SER A 38 2.03 5.05 -4.79
N ALA A 39 1.00 5.23 -3.96
CA ALA A 39 0.80 4.40 -2.78
C ALA A 39 0.03 3.11 -3.12
N GLY A 40 -1.06 3.25 -3.87
CA GLY A 40 -1.96 2.14 -4.20
C GLY A 40 -1.38 1.15 -5.21
N ALA A 41 -0.93 1.62 -6.38
CA ALA A 41 -0.37 0.74 -7.39
C ALA A 41 1.09 0.39 -7.09
N VAL A 42 1.99 1.37 -7.10
CA VAL A 42 3.44 1.15 -6.98
C VAL A 42 3.79 0.63 -5.59
N GLY A 43 3.34 1.30 -4.52
CA GLY A 43 3.66 0.92 -3.14
C GLY A 43 3.19 -0.50 -2.78
N LEU A 44 1.89 -0.78 -2.95
CA LEU A 44 1.32 -2.08 -2.61
C LEU A 44 1.85 -3.21 -3.53
N MET A 45 2.01 -2.96 -4.83
CA MET A 45 2.58 -3.95 -5.76
C MET A 45 4.02 -4.29 -5.36
N THR A 46 4.83 -3.27 -5.07
CA THR A 46 6.23 -3.46 -4.68
C THR A 46 6.31 -4.29 -3.41
N LEU A 47 5.51 -3.98 -2.39
CA LEU A 47 5.47 -4.77 -1.15
C LEU A 47 5.06 -6.23 -1.41
N ALA A 48 4.05 -6.46 -2.24
CA ALA A 48 3.58 -7.79 -2.61
C ALA A 48 4.61 -8.61 -3.42
N VAL A 49 5.41 -7.94 -4.26
CA VAL A 49 6.51 -8.58 -4.98
C VAL A 49 7.68 -8.87 -4.04
N MET A 50 8.06 -7.92 -3.17
CA MET A 50 9.15 -8.06 -2.20
C MET A 50 8.90 -9.24 -1.25
N SER A 51 7.70 -9.38 -0.70
CA SER A 51 7.33 -10.49 0.18
C SER A 51 7.40 -11.84 -0.52
N ARG A 52 6.96 -11.93 -1.77
CA ARG A 52 7.05 -13.16 -2.57
C ARG A 52 8.50 -13.49 -2.92
N ALA A 53 9.29 -12.49 -3.30
CA ALA A 53 10.70 -12.66 -3.61
C ALA A 53 11.50 -13.09 -2.38
N ALA A 54 11.21 -12.52 -1.20
CA ALA A 54 11.79 -12.94 0.06
C ALA A 54 11.50 -14.43 0.31
N LEU A 55 10.23 -14.86 0.25
CA LEU A 55 9.91 -16.29 0.45
C LEU A 55 10.62 -17.19 -0.58
N GLY A 56 10.64 -16.78 -1.85
CA GLY A 56 11.28 -17.54 -2.92
C GLY A 56 12.79 -17.72 -2.74
N HIS A 57 13.52 -16.63 -2.43
CA HIS A 57 14.96 -16.71 -2.16
C HIS A 57 15.26 -17.39 -0.82
N GLY A 58 14.35 -17.34 0.15
CA GLY A 58 14.47 -18.06 1.41
C GLY A 58 14.14 -19.55 1.32
N GLY A 59 13.76 -20.07 0.15
CA GLY A 59 13.33 -21.47 -0.01
C GLY A 59 12.05 -21.82 0.77
N LEU A 60 11.26 -20.82 1.15
CA LEU A 60 10.04 -20.99 1.94
C LEU A 60 8.81 -21.14 1.03
N PRO A 61 7.72 -21.75 1.52
CA PRO A 61 6.46 -21.77 0.79
C PRO A 61 6.03 -20.35 0.39
N LEU A 62 5.62 -20.16 -0.87
CA LEU A 62 5.20 -18.87 -1.43
C LEU A 62 3.79 -18.45 -0.98
N THR A 63 3.50 -18.65 0.30
CA THR A 63 2.20 -18.38 0.93
C THR A 63 2.34 -17.15 1.83
N ALA A 64 1.43 -16.19 1.66
CA ALA A 64 1.38 -14.99 2.49
C ALA A 64 0.95 -15.37 3.92
N GLY A 65 1.89 -15.30 4.87
CA GLY A 65 1.60 -15.47 6.29
C GLY A 65 1.00 -14.21 6.92
N PRO A 66 0.71 -14.24 8.24
CA PRO A 66 0.06 -13.14 8.95
C PRO A 66 0.78 -11.79 8.80
N ALA A 67 2.10 -11.78 8.88
CA ALA A 67 2.88 -10.55 8.72
C ALA A 67 2.69 -9.89 7.35
N ALA A 68 2.65 -10.69 6.28
CA ALA A 68 2.43 -10.21 4.93
C ALA A 68 1.00 -9.66 4.77
N CYS A 69 0.01 -10.42 5.24
CA CYS A 69 -1.40 -10.02 5.17
C CYS A 69 -1.65 -8.71 5.91
N THR A 70 -1.11 -8.56 7.12
CA THR A 70 -1.20 -7.31 7.90
C THR A 70 -0.52 -6.16 7.17
N ALA A 71 0.68 -6.38 6.62
CA ALA A 71 1.40 -5.36 5.86
C ALA A 71 0.61 -4.89 4.61
N TYR A 72 -0.02 -5.82 3.88
CA TYR A 72 -0.88 -5.50 2.74
C TYR A 72 -2.12 -4.71 3.14
N ALA A 73 -2.78 -5.11 4.24
CA ALA A 73 -3.93 -4.40 4.77
C ALA A 73 -3.54 -2.97 5.17
N CYS A 74 -2.43 -2.80 5.88
CA CYS A 74 -1.88 -1.50 6.25
C CYS A 74 -1.62 -0.61 5.03
N LEU A 75 -0.93 -1.09 3.99
CA LEU A 75 -0.67 -0.27 2.80
C LEU A 75 -1.94 0.04 2.00
N THR A 76 -2.91 -0.88 1.98
CA THR A 76 -4.21 -0.64 1.34
C THR A 76 -4.96 0.48 2.08
N VAL A 77 -5.05 0.41 3.40
CA VAL A 77 -5.65 1.46 4.23
C VAL A 77 -4.89 2.77 4.07
N ALA A 78 -3.56 2.74 4.01
CA ALA A 78 -2.74 3.93 3.81
C ALA A 78 -3.06 4.63 2.49
N ALA A 79 -3.15 3.89 1.38
CA ALA A 79 -3.49 4.44 0.08
C ALA A 79 -4.90 5.05 0.07
N LEU A 80 -5.89 4.31 0.60
CA LEU A 80 -7.28 4.78 0.65
C LEU A 80 -7.44 6.02 1.53
N ALA A 81 -6.88 6.01 2.74
CA ALA A 81 -6.91 7.16 3.65
C ALA A 81 -6.22 8.37 3.01
N ARG A 82 -5.09 8.17 2.32
CA ARG A 82 -4.35 9.26 1.68
C ARG A 82 -5.12 9.92 0.54
N ILE A 83 -5.84 9.12 -0.26
CA ILE A 83 -6.71 9.63 -1.33
C ILE A 83 -7.92 10.35 -0.71
N ALA A 84 -8.55 9.73 0.29
CA ALA A 84 -9.70 10.30 1.00
C ALA A 84 -9.37 11.64 1.65
N ALA A 85 -8.17 11.78 2.23
CA ALA A 85 -7.71 13.02 2.87
C ALA A 85 -7.72 14.25 1.94
N GLY A 86 -7.57 14.05 0.63
CA GLY A 86 -7.61 15.14 -0.35
C GLY A 86 -8.94 15.27 -1.09
N SER A 87 -9.99 14.58 -0.64
CA SER A 87 -11.35 14.71 -1.15
C SER A 87 -12.04 15.94 -0.53
N SER A 88 -12.97 16.57 -1.25
CA SER A 88 -13.83 17.62 -0.69
C SER A 88 -14.64 17.15 0.52
N LEU A 89 -14.94 15.86 0.59
CA LEU A 89 -15.69 15.26 1.70
C LEU A 89 -14.87 15.11 2.98
N ALA A 90 -13.55 15.29 2.91
CA ALA A 90 -12.69 15.10 4.07
C ALA A 90 -12.96 16.14 5.17
N GLY A 91 -13.15 17.42 4.80
CA GLY A 91 -13.33 18.51 5.76
C GLY A 91 -12.29 18.46 6.88
N ASP A 92 -12.76 18.47 8.14
CA ASP A 92 -11.92 18.42 9.33
C ASP A 92 -11.16 17.08 9.51
N LEU A 93 -11.55 16.03 8.79
CA LEU A 93 -10.88 14.72 8.81
C LEU A 93 -9.64 14.67 7.91
N ALA A 94 -9.35 15.71 7.11
CA ALA A 94 -8.22 15.70 6.18
C ALA A 94 -6.87 15.42 6.88
N MET A 95 -6.62 16.07 8.02
CA MET A 95 -5.41 15.84 8.82
C MET A 95 -5.41 14.46 9.51
N PRO A 96 -6.45 14.06 10.25
CA PRO A 96 -6.55 12.70 10.81
C PRO A 96 -6.38 11.58 9.78
N LEU A 97 -6.94 11.72 8.57
CA LEU A 97 -6.78 10.75 7.49
C LEU A 97 -5.35 10.72 6.96
N THR A 98 -4.66 11.86 6.92
CA THR A 98 -3.24 11.94 6.57
C THR A 98 -2.37 11.25 7.60
N ASP A 99 -2.64 11.47 8.89
CA ASP A 99 -1.92 10.81 9.99
C ASP A 99 -2.16 9.30 9.99
N LEU A 100 -3.40 8.87 9.76
CA LEU A 100 -3.74 7.45 9.59
C LEU A 100 -2.99 6.85 8.40
N ALA A 101 -2.94 7.56 7.27
CA ALA A 101 -2.22 7.09 6.10
C ALA A 101 -0.73 6.91 6.39
N ALA A 102 -0.09 7.90 7.02
CA ALA A 102 1.31 7.85 7.40
C ALA A 102 1.59 6.71 8.41
N GLY A 103 0.75 6.59 9.44
CA GLY A 103 0.86 5.54 10.46
C GLY A 103 0.73 4.15 9.86
N CYS A 104 -0.28 3.92 9.01
CA CYS A 104 -0.47 2.64 8.32
C CYS A 104 0.68 2.34 7.34
N TRP A 105 1.19 3.35 6.61
CA TRP A 105 2.34 3.17 5.74
C TRP A 105 3.57 2.68 6.52
N ILE A 106 3.93 3.39 7.59
CA ILE A 106 5.07 3.05 8.45
C ILE A 106 4.87 1.66 9.06
N ALA A 107 3.69 1.40 9.64
CA ALA A 107 3.38 0.11 10.26
C ALA A 107 3.48 -1.05 9.26
N GLY A 108 2.96 -0.88 8.04
CA GLY A 108 3.00 -1.93 7.02
C GLY A 108 4.42 -2.30 6.61
N PHE A 109 5.28 -1.31 6.37
CA PHE A 109 6.69 -1.57 6.06
C PHE A 109 7.47 -2.14 7.25
N LEU A 110 7.18 -1.70 8.49
CA LEU A 110 7.77 -2.29 9.68
C LEU A 110 7.37 -3.76 9.85
N MET A 111 6.09 -4.11 9.63
CA MET A 111 5.62 -5.49 9.67
C MET A 111 6.32 -6.37 8.64
N PHE A 112 6.58 -5.84 7.45
CA PHE A 112 7.39 -6.53 6.46
C PHE A 112 8.83 -6.75 6.96
N VAL A 113 9.52 -5.70 7.41
CA VAL A 113 10.92 -5.83 7.87
C VAL A 113 11.01 -6.82 9.04
N ILE A 114 10.12 -6.72 10.02
CA ILE A 114 10.12 -7.57 11.21
C ILE A 114 9.74 -9.02 10.86
N GLY A 115 8.68 -9.20 10.06
CA GLY A 115 8.15 -10.51 9.68
C GLY A 115 9.09 -11.30 8.76
N TYR A 116 9.84 -10.61 7.92
CA TYR A 116 10.77 -11.21 6.95
C TYR A 116 12.24 -11.13 7.40
N ARG A 117 12.52 -10.66 8.62
CA ARG A 117 13.89 -10.39 9.12
C ARG A 117 14.88 -11.54 8.92
N ARG A 118 14.45 -12.79 9.13
CA ARG A 118 15.33 -13.97 9.02
C ARG A 118 15.79 -14.17 7.58
N VAL A 119 14.86 -14.06 6.64
CA VAL A 119 15.15 -14.14 5.20
C VAL A 119 16.02 -12.95 4.78
N LEU A 120 15.66 -11.73 5.20
CA LEU A 120 16.38 -10.51 4.83
C LEU A 120 17.82 -10.45 5.35
N THR A 121 18.10 -11.10 6.48
CA THR A 121 19.44 -11.16 7.10
C THR A 121 20.20 -12.44 6.76
N GLY A 122 19.68 -13.30 5.87
CA GLY A 122 20.33 -14.57 5.49
C GLY A 122 20.31 -15.65 6.56
N ARG A 123 19.56 -15.46 7.66
CA ARG A 123 19.39 -16.41 8.77
C ARG A 123 18.19 -17.37 8.54
N GLY A 124 18.02 -17.87 7.32
CA GLY A 124 16.84 -18.63 6.90
C GLY A 124 17.14 -20.03 6.33
N ALA A 125 16.56 -21.05 6.98
CA ALA A 125 16.32 -22.45 6.58
C ALA A 125 17.41 -23.52 6.79
N LYS A 126 18.56 -23.22 7.39
CA LYS A 126 19.57 -24.25 7.73
C LYS A 126 19.98 -24.32 9.21
N ASP A 127 19.29 -23.61 10.10
CA ASP A 127 19.48 -23.67 11.54
C ASP A 127 18.32 -24.43 12.21
#